data_AF-A0A256A8M7-F1
#
_entry.id   AF-A0A256A8M7-F1
#
_cell.length_a   1.000
_cell.length_b   1.000
_cell.length_c   1.000
_cell.angle_alpha   90.00
_cell.angle_beta   90.00
_cell.angle_gamma   90.00
#
_symmetry.space_group_name_H-M   'P 1'
#
loop_
_entity.id
_entity.type
_entity.pdbx_description
1 polymer ?
#
loop_
_entity_poly.entity_id
_entity_poly.type
_entity_poly.pdbx_seq_one_letter_code
_entity_poly.pdbx_strand_id
1 'polypeptide(L)'
;MSQKQAFMKSRVNKYQLRKETDAPHLGNFVQWHIEQNKILKRGVAEALQVIPSTFNQYFRQHSLQFTILWRISQALQHNFLMELGEKWLKIPYQTQKEIDLQNQLDQKNTEIDLLKAQLQVFREIHGVK
;
A
#
# COMPACT_ATOMS: atom_id res chain seq x y z
N MET A 1 -29.38 39.91 32.95
CA MET A 1 -29.39 39.20 31.65
C MET A 1 -28.08 39.50 30.91
N SER A 2 -27.06 38.66 31.03
CA SER A 2 -25.87 38.73 30.17
C SER A 2 -25.04 37.45 30.30
N GLN A 3 -24.36 37.07 29.21
CA GLN A 3 -23.38 35.97 29.08
C GLN A 3 -23.86 34.52 28.95
N LYS A 4 -25.17 34.24 28.85
CA LYS A 4 -25.66 32.89 28.47
C LYS A 4 -25.90 32.70 26.98
N GLN A 5 -25.37 33.59 26.15
CA GLN A 5 -25.00 33.23 24.78
C GLN A 5 -23.66 32.51 24.85
N ALA A 6 -23.69 31.34 25.50
CA ALA A 6 -22.64 30.36 25.36
C ALA A 6 -22.59 30.06 23.86
N PHE A 7 -21.55 30.58 23.21
CA PHE A 7 -21.01 30.01 21.99
C PHE A 7 -21.13 28.49 22.12
N MET A 8 -22.08 27.91 21.39
CA MET A 8 -22.22 26.47 21.26
C MET A 8 -21.07 26.00 20.39
N LYS A 9 -19.84 26.09 20.92
CA LYS A 9 -18.62 25.53 20.36
C LYS A 9 -18.91 24.05 20.17
N SER A 10 -19.13 23.63 18.93
CA SER A 10 -19.14 22.21 18.59
C SER A 10 -17.92 21.57 19.24
N ARG A 11 -18.14 20.64 20.17
CA ARG A 11 -17.07 19.86 20.82
C ARG A 11 -16.50 18.85 19.81
N VAL A 12 -15.85 19.34 18.76
CA VAL A 12 -15.05 18.50 17.89
C VAL A 12 -13.74 18.28 18.62
N ASN A 13 -13.39 17.02 18.86
CA ASN A 13 -12.14 16.70 19.50
C ASN A 13 -10.97 17.05 18.58
N LYS A 14 -9.84 17.49 19.13
CA LYS A 14 -8.67 17.93 18.33
C LYS A 14 -8.17 16.86 17.35
N TYR A 15 -8.35 15.57 17.66
CA TYR A 15 -7.94 14.45 16.81
C TYR A 15 -8.91 14.16 15.65
N GLN A 16 -10.10 14.76 15.64
CA GLN A 16 -11.09 14.63 14.56
C GLN A 16 -10.95 15.74 13.52
N LEU A 17 -10.14 16.76 13.81
CA LEU A 17 -9.83 17.82 12.87
C LEU A 17 -8.91 17.26 11.78
N ARG A 18 -9.35 17.38 10.53
CA ARG A 18 -8.56 16.98 9.37
C ARG A 18 -7.29 17.79 9.26
N LYS A 19 -6.20 17.12 8.90
CA LYS A 19 -4.90 17.69 8.57
C LYS A 19 -4.53 17.33 7.14
N GLU A 20 -3.64 18.11 6.55
CA GLU A 20 -3.08 17.82 5.23
C GLU A 20 -2.28 16.52 5.20
N THR A 21 -1.72 16.12 6.35
CA THR A 21 -0.96 14.88 6.52
C THR A 21 -1.82 13.65 6.80
N ASP A 22 -3.15 13.80 6.81
CA ASP A 22 -4.03 12.67 7.09
C ASP A 22 -4.12 11.70 5.90
N ALA A 23 -4.58 10.48 6.20
CA ALA A 23 -4.85 9.47 5.20
C ALA A 23 -5.84 9.97 4.12
N PRO A 24 -5.71 9.46 2.88
CA PRO A 24 -6.65 9.79 1.82
C PRO A 24 -8.05 9.26 2.14
N HIS A 25 -9.01 9.62 1.29
CA HIS A 25 -10.33 9.03 1.35
C HIS A 25 -10.28 7.55 0.98
N LEU A 26 -10.33 6.66 1.98
CA LEU A 26 -10.12 5.23 1.80
C LEU A 26 -11.19 4.58 0.93
N GLY A 27 -12.46 4.99 1.05
CA GLY A 27 -13.54 4.52 0.18
C GLY A 27 -13.27 4.79 -1.31
N ASN A 28 -13.04 6.05 -1.67
CA ASN A 28 -12.64 6.45 -3.02
C ASN A 28 -11.38 5.74 -3.52
N PHE A 29 -10.38 5.54 -2.66
CA PHE A 29 -9.14 4.86 -3.04
C PHE A 29 -9.39 3.40 -3.44
N VAL A 30 -10.18 2.67 -2.65
CA VAL A 30 -10.60 1.30 -3.01
C VAL A 30 -11.44 1.30 -4.28
N GLN A 31 -12.39 2.24 -4.40
CA GLN A 31 -13.24 2.35 -5.59
C GLN A 31 -12.40 2.57 -6.85
N TRP A 32 -11.44 3.49 -6.79
CA TRP A 32 -10.51 3.77 -7.87
C TRP A 32 -9.76 2.52 -8.30
N HIS A 33 -9.21 1.75 -7.35
CA HIS A 33 -8.49 0.51 -7.68
C HIS A 33 -9.40 -0.52 -8.39
N ILE A 34 -10.63 -0.68 -7.94
CA ILE A 34 -11.62 -1.58 -8.56
C ILE A 34 -11.93 -1.13 -9.99
N GLU A 35 -12.10 0.17 -10.20
CA GLU A 35 -12.47 0.75 -11.50
C GLU A 35 -11.30 0.68 -12.49
N GLN A 36 -10.08 1.00 -12.07
CA GLN A 36 -8.88 0.89 -12.91
C GLN A 36 -8.64 -0.54 -13.39
N ASN A 37 -8.83 -1.52 -12.51
CA ASN A 37 -8.62 -2.93 -12.82
C ASN A 37 -9.85 -3.62 -13.41
N LYS A 38 -10.93 -2.87 -13.70
CA LYS A 38 -12.20 -3.38 -14.25
C LYS A 38 -12.79 -4.55 -13.45
N ILE A 39 -12.62 -4.52 -12.14
CA ILE A 39 -13.07 -5.58 -11.24
C ILE A 39 -14.58 -5.50 -11.05
N LEU A 40 -15.27 -6.63 -11.18
CA LEU A 40 -16.71 -6.71 -10.95
C LEU A 40 -17.02 -6.53 -9.46
N LYS A 41 -17.61 -5.38 -9.09
CA LYS A 41 -18.01 -5.04 -7.70
C LYS A 41 -18.85 -6.15 -7.04
N ARG A 42 -19.68 -6.84 -7.82
CA ARG A 42 -20.48 -7.98 -7.34
C ARG A 42 -19.62 -9.13 -6.81
N GLY A 43 -18.58 -9.53 -7.53
CA GLY A 43 -17.71 -10.63 -7.10
C GLY A 43 -16.96 -10.29 -5.80
N VAL A 44 -16.60 -9.02 -5.63
CA VAL A 44 -15.98 -8.55 -4.38
C VAL A 44 -16.98 -8.58 -3.22
N ALA A 45 -18.22 -8.12 -3.44
CA ALA A 45 -19.27 -8.19 -2.43
C ALA A 45 -19.58 -9.64 -2.00
N GLU A 46 -19.63 -10.57 -2.95
CA GLU A 46 -19.81 -12.01 -2.70
C GLU A 46 -18.65 -12.60 -1.89
N ALA A 47 -17.40 -12.28 -2.25
CA ALA A 47 -16.21 -12.70 -1.50
C ALA A 47 -16.18 -12.14 -0.07
N LEU A 48 -16.73 -10.95 0.14
CA LEU A 48 -16.87 -10.34 1.46
C LEU A 48 -18.08 -10.84 2.24
N GLN A 49 -18.97 -11.62 1.63
CA GLN A 49 -20.26 -12.03 2.18
C GLN A 49 -21.14 -10.84 2.62
N VAL A 50 -21.11 -9.76 1.85
CA VAL A 50 -21.93 -8.56 2.08
C VAL A 50 -22.84 -8.29 0.90
N ILE A 51 -23.97 -7.65 1.16
CA ILE A 51 -24.90 -7.24 0.10
C ILE A 51 -24.23 -6.14 -0.75
N PRO A 52 -24.40 -6.12 -2.09
CA PRO A 52 -23.78 -5.11 -2.96
C PRO A 52 -24.06 -3.65 -2.55
N SER A 53 -25.24 -3.36 -2.00
CA SER A 53 -25.58 -2.04 -1.48
C SER A 53 -24.70 -1.61 -0.31
N THR A 54 -24.43 -2.53 0.62
CA THR A 54 -23.48 -2.33 1.74
C THR A 54 -22.07 -2.13 1.22
N PHE A 55 -21.64 -2.93 0.25
CA PHE A 55 -20.32 -2.76 -0.37
C PHE A 55 -20.15 -1.38 -1.02
N ASN A 56 -21.16 -0.92 -1.75
CA ASN A 56 -21.17 0.42 -2.34
C ASN A 56 -21.16 1.55 -1.28
N GLN A 57 -21.67 1.30 -0.08
CA GLN A 57 -21.61 2.27 1.01
C GLN A 57 -20.18 2.51 1.47
N TYR A 58 -19.31 1.49 1.46
CA TYR A 58 -17.91 1.64 1.85
C TYR A 58 -17.16 2.67 1.00
N PHE A 59 -17.48 2.78 -0.28
CA PHE A 59 -16.84 3.75 -1.17
C PHE A 59 -17.11 5.20 -0.78
N ARG A 60 -18.24 5.47 -0.12
CA ARG A 60 -18.61 6.82 0.35
C ARG A 60 -17.98 7.18 1.69
N GLN A 61 -17.33 6.24 2.36
CA GLN A 61 -16.75 6.47 3.69
C GLN A 61 -15.31 6.97 3.57
N HIS A 62 -15.03 8.10 4.24
CA HIS A 62 -13.67 8.67 4.26
C HIS A 62 -12.67 7.73 4.94
N SER A 63 -13.09 7.12 6.04
CA SER A 63 -12.36 6.05 6.73
C SER A 63 -13.08 4.72 6.54
N LEU A 64 -12.32 3.64 6.59
CA LEU A 64 -12.84 2.28 6.59
C LEU A 64 -12.43 1.59 7.89
N GLN A 65 -13.29 0.70 8.38
CA GLN A 65 -12.88 -0.20 9.44
C GLN A 65 -11.72 -1.06 8.93
N PHE A 66 -10.67 -1.22 9.73
CA PHE A 66 -9.47 -1.97 9.35
C PHE A 66 -9.82 -3.38 8.84
N THR A 67 -10.71 -4.08 9.54
CA THR A 67 -11.20 -5.41 9.14
C THR A 67 -11.83 -5.42 7.74
N ILE A 68 -12.58 -4.39 7.37
CA ILE A 68 -13.19 -4.28 6.04
C ILE A 68 -12.08 -4.09 5.00
N LEU A 69 -11.18 -3.13 5.21
CA LEU A 69 -10.06 -2.89 4.29
C LEU A 69 -9.20 -4.16 4.11
N TRP A 70 -8.91 -4.86 5.20
CA TRP A 70 -8.17 -6.13 5.21
C TRP A 70 -8.85 -7.21 4.37
N ARG A 71 -10.17 -7.37 4.51
CA ARG A 71 -10.94 -8.35 3.72
C ARG A 71 -10.98 -7.98 2.24
N ILE A 72 -11.14 -6.69 1.92
CA ILE A 72 -11.07 -6.20 0.54
C ILE A 72 -9.67 -6.50 -0.05
N SER A 73 -8.59 -6.26 0.70
CA SER A 73 -7.23 -6.59 0.26
C SER A 73 -7.10 -8.07 -0.12
N GLN A 74 -7.62 -8.97 0.71
CA GLN A 74 -7.61 -10.40 0.42
C GLN A 74 -8.49 -10.77 -0.77
N ALA A 75 -9.69 -10.20 -0.87
CA ALA A 75 -10.62 -10.48 -1.96
C ALA A 75 -10.09 -10.02 -3.33
N LEU A 76 -9.34 -8.90 -3.34
CA LEU A 76 -8.73 -8.34 -4.55
C LEU A 76 -7.31 -8.83 -4.81
N GLN A 77 -6.74 -9.63 -3.90
CA GLN A 77 -5.32 -10.02 -3.91
C GLN A 77 -4.39 -8.80 -4.06
N HIS A 78 -4.76 -7.70 -3.41
CA HIS A 78 -4.07 -6.42 -3.50
C HIS A 78 -3.78 -5.84 -2.12
N ASN A 79 -2.53 -5.49 -1.84
CA ASN A 79 -2.11 -5.01 -0.53
C ASN A 79 -2.33 -3.50 -0.38
N PHE A 80 -3.58 -3.10 -0.13
CA PHE A 80 -3.92 -1.68 0.08
C PHE A 80 -3.14 -1.03 1.22
N LEU A 81 -2.73 -1.78 2.26
CA LEU A 81 -1.98 -1.21 3.38
C LEU A 81 -0.60 -0.77 2.94
N MET A 82 0.09 -1.61 2.16
CA MET A 82 1.41 -1.28 1.64
C MET A 82 1.34 -0.14 0.64
N GLU A 83 0.37 -0.15 -0.27
CA GLU A 83 0.20 0.96 -1.23
C GLU A 83 -0.14 2.28 -0.52
N LEU A 84 -0.97 2.25 0.54
CA LEU A 84 -1.25 3.43 1.35
C LEU A 84 0.02 3.94 2.06
N GLY A 85 0.81 3.02 2.60
CA GLY A 85 2.09 3.31 3.23
C GLY A 85 3.07 3.99 2.26
N GLU A 86 3.23 3.42 1.08
CA GLU A 86 4.16 3.92 0.07
C GLU A 86 3.76 5.30 -0.46
N LYS A 87 2.48 5.48 -0.84
CA LYS A 87 2.04 6.71 -1.53
C LYS A 87 1.72 7.87 -0.59
N TRP A 88 1.15 7.61 0.60
CA TRP A 88 0.69 8.66 1.51
C TRP A 88 1.51 8.78 2.78
N LEU A 89 1.86 7.66 3.41
CA LEU A 89 2.65 7.71 4.64
C LEU A 89 4.10 8.12 4.35
N LYS A 90 4.65 7.69 3.20
CA LYS A 90 6.02 8.03 2.72
C LYS A 90 7.11 7.75 3.76
N ILE A 91 6.87 6.80 4.65
CA ILE A 91 7.87 6.29 5.58
C ILE A 91 8.52 5.08 4.90
N PRO A 92 9.84 5.10 4.67
CA PRO A 92 10.52 3.99 4.03
C PRO A 92 10.39 2.73 4.91
N TYR A 93 10.07 1.61 4.27
CA TYR A 93 10.02 0.30 4.89
C TYR A 93 10.59 -0.72 3.91
N GLN A 94 11.39 -1.66 4.41
CA GLN A 94 11.90 -2.77 3.64
C GLN A 94 11.31 -4.06 4.20
N THR A 95 10.79 -4.88 3.30
CA THR A 95 10.31 -6.22 3.63
C THR A 95 11.50 -7.17 3.79
N GLN A 96 11.34 -8.22 4.60
CA GLN A 96 12.38 -9.26 4.74
C GLN A 96 12.77 -9.84 3.37
N LYS A 97 11.79 -10.03 2.49
CA LYS A 97 12.03 -10.52 1.13
C LYS A 97 12.91 -9.58 0.30
N GLU A 98 12.72 -8.26 0.41
CA GLU A 98 13.57 -7.29 -0.29
C GLU A 98 15.00 -7.33 0.25
N ILE A 99 15.18 -7.47 1.56
CA ILE A 99 16.48 -7.63 2.18
C ILE A 99 17.16 -8.92 1.67
N ASP A 100 16.44 -10.04 1.65
CA ASP A 100 16.96 -11.31 1.17
C ASP A 100 17.31 -11.26 -0.33
N LEU A 101 16.49 -10.57 -1.15
CA LEU A 101 16.76 -10.35 -2.56
C LEU A 101 18.00 -9.46 -2.76
N GLN A 102 18.16 -8.41 -1.97
CA GLN A 102 19.35 -7.56 -2.03
C GLN A 102 20.62 -8.36 -1.71
N ASN A 103 20.57 -9.17 -0.65
CA ASN A 103 21.68 -10.06 -0.29
C ASN A 103 22.02 -11.06 -1.40
N GLN A 104 21.00 -11.64 -2.05
CA GLN A 104 21.21 -12.54 -3.19
C GLN A 104 21.81 -11.81 -4.40
N LEU A 105 21.39 -10.57 -4.67
CA LEU A 105 21.97 -9.75 -5.73
C LEU A 105 23.44 -9.44 -5.44
N ASP A 106 23.77 -9.09 -4.21
CA ASP A 106 25.15 -8.78 -3.82
C ASP A 106 26.06 -10.01 -3.91
N GLN A 107 25.55 -11.19 -3.49
CA GLN A 107 26.25 -12.46 -3.67
C GLN A 107 26.49 -12.78 -5.15
N LYS A 108 25.46 -12.65 -5.99
CA LYS A 108 25.55 -12.92 -7.43
C LYS A 108 26.48 -11.94 -8.14
N ASN A 109 26.47 -10.67 -7.77
CA ASN A 109 27.37 -9.67 -8.33
C ASN A 109 28.83 -9.99 -7.98
N THR A 110 29.09 -10.40 -6.73
CA THR A 110 30.42 -10.84 -6.29
C THR A 110 30.90 -12.06 -7.08
N GLU A 111 30.03 -13.05 -7.31
CA GLU A 111 30.33 -14.23 -8.11
C GLU A 111 30.64 -13.87 -9.57
N ILE A 112 29.83 -12.99 -10.17
CA ILE A 112 30.04 -12.49 -11.54
C ILE A 112 31.40 -11.81 -11.67
N ASP A 113 31.78 -10.96 -10.71
CA ASP A 113 33.04 -10.24 -10.77
C ASP A 113 34.25 -11.19 -10.65
N LEU A 114 34.14 -12.21 -9.80
CA LEU A 114 35.15 -13.25 -9.67
C LEU A 114 35.28 -14.09 -10.96
N LEU A 115 34.16 -14.48 -11.56
CA LEU A 115 34.17 -15.21 -12.83
C LEU A 115 34.73 -14.37 -13.98
N LYS A 116 34.40 -13.07 -14.05
CA LYS A 116 34.98 -12.14 -15.03
C LYS A 116 36.50 -12.05 -14.87
N ALA A 117 37.00 -11.94 -13.64
CA ALA A 117 38.42 -11.92 -13.36
C ALA A 117 39.10 -13.24 -13.80
N GLN A 118 38.51 -14.39 -13.48
CA GLN A 118 39.02 -15.70 -13.91
C GLN A 118 39.04 -15.83 -15.44
N LEU A 119 37.97 -15.42 -16.13
CA LEU A 119 37.90 -15.42 -17.58
C LEU A 119 38.91 -14.47 -18.23
N GLN A 120 39.19 -13.33 -17.59
CA GLN A 120 40.22 -12.41 -18.06
C GLN A 120 41.60 -13.08 -17.98
N VAL A 121 41.96 -13.63 -16.83
CA VAL A 121 43.24 -14.36 -16.65
C VAL A 121 43.34 -15.52 -17.63
N PHE A 122 42.27 -16.29 -17.82
CA PHE A 122 42.24 -17.39 -18.79
C PHE A 122 42.47 -16.90 -20.22
N ARG A 123 41.81 -15.81 -20.63
CA ARG A 123 42.03 -15.20 -21.96
C ARG A 123 43.46 -14.71 -22.15
N GLU A 124 44.05 -14.09 -21.12
CA GLU A 124 45.43 -13.63 -21.13
C GLU A 124 46.44 -14.79 -21.29
N ILE A 125 46.23 -15.90 -20.56
CA ILE A 125 47.09 -17.09 -20.63
C ILE A 125 46.98 -17.79 -21.99
N HIS A 126 45.77 -17.91 -22.54
CA HIS A 126 45.53 -18.66 -23.77
C HIS A 126 45.67 -17.82 -25.05
N GLY A 127 45.97 -16.52 -24.94
CA GLY A 127 46.14 -15.63 -26.10
C GLY A 127 44.89 -15.44 -26.95
N VAL A 128 43.72 -15.79 -26.41
CA VAL A 128 42.42 -15.64 -27.07
C VAL A 128 41.97 -14.21 -26.87
N LYS A 129 42.17 -13.37 -27.89
CA LYS A 129 41.67 -11.98 -27.94
C LYS A 129 40.15 -11.95 -28.10
#